data_AF-A0A1H4Y2A2-F1
#
_entry.id   AF-A0A1H4Y2A2-F1
#
_cell.length_a   1.000
_cell.length_b   1.000
_cell.length_c   1.000
_cell.angle_alpha   90.00
_cell.angle_beta   90.00
_cell.angle_gamma   90.00
#
_symmetry.space_group_name_H-M   'P 1'
#
loop_
_entity.id
_entity.type
_entity.pdbx_description
1 polymer ?
#
loop_
_entity_poly.entity_id
_entity_poly.type
_entity_poly.pdbx_seq_one_letter_code
_entity_poly.pdbx_strand_id
1 'polypeptide(L)'
;MHAPASPARLTVVAAVVLAFCATLLVGGGAEAAGSKDGLTGYAFDARCAPTQEQMDAWLTSSPFWGVGIYIGGSTASCQTSATDPGQPHLDATWVSRQRSSGWRVLPIWVGPQAACSSYADLIDPNPAGDYAAADARGRAEATAAVVRARELGIKARTTLWYDLEGGFDVADEDCRRSALRFLSGWTEALHDLRYRSGVYSSISAGIHALDNADNLSPGSYEMPDQVWFAWDNDRANVDVDQRWVRKDSWEGERIHQYQLHTDAAYGGVALTIDRNFLELDGGSQPPRNLLACGRTDLDLRSYPRLRTGRSGDAVEALQCLLRKHAGYRSRLDGRYDTQVARAVRKFQRRHDLRQTGRTDPATWTALFAQGSKPLVKVGSSGDAALRLERALRAAGFGSVKVTGVVTDRTTRAVARCQRRVGLDPTGVVTTDTWKALQTGAR
;
A
#
# COMPACT_ATOMS: atom_id res chain seq x y z
N MET A 1 -47.37 -72.68 31.17
CA MET A 1 -46.30 -73.55 30.64
C MET A 1 -45.09 -72.65 30.40
N HIS A 2 -44.11 -72.68 31.31
CA HIS A 2 -42.76 -73.25 31.06
C HIS A 2 -42.04 -72.66 29.83
N ALA A 3 -41.16 -71.68 30.10
CA ALA A 3 -39.71 -71.57 29.74
C ALA A 3 -39.17 -72.15 28.41
N PRO A 4 -37.93 -71.84 27.96
CA PRO A 4 -37.12 -70.60 27.95
C PRO A 4 -36.30 -70.43 26.63
N ALA A 5 -35.27 -69.55 26.65
CA ALA A 5 -33.98 -69.58 25.89
C ALA A 5 -33.76 -68.61 24.70
N SER A 6 -33.08 -67.48 25.00
CA SER A 6 -31.78 -66.96 24.50
C SER A 6 -31.20 -67.34 23.11
N PRO A 7 -30.16 -66.64 22.59
CA PRO A 7 -29.85 -65.20 22.58
C PRO A 7 -29.26 -64.69 21.22
N ALA A 8 -28.92 -63.39 21.20
CA ALA A 8 -27.85 -62.73 20.44
C ALA A 8 -27.97 -62.55 18.92
N ARG A 9 -28.00 -61.27 18.49
CA ARG A 9 -26.78 -60.58 18.02
C ARG A 9 -26.99 -59.07 17.99
N LEU A 10 -26.03 -58.36 18.59
CA LEU A 10 -25.83 -56.92 18.52
C LEU A 10 -25.70 -56.47 17.07
N THR A 11 -26.29 -55.33 16.74
CA THR A 11 -25.50 -54.23 16.14
C THR A 11 -26.11 -52.89 16.53
N VAL A 12 -25.31 -52.14 17.27
CA VAL A 12 -25.56 -50.77 17.72
C VAL A 12 -25.18 -49.83 16.58
N VAL A 13 -26.09 -48.92 16.21
CA VAL A 13 -25.70 -47.60 15.70
C VAL A 13 -26.51 -46.59 16.51
N ALA A 14 -25.89 -46.15 17.62
CA ALA A 14 -26.39 -45.05 18.41
C ALA A 14 -26.10 -43.74 17.68
N ALA A 15 -27.16 -42.98 17.42
CA ALA A 15 -27.09 -41.59 17.00
C ALA A 15 -26.39 -40.77 18.08
N VAL A 16 -25.37 -40.01 17.70
CA VAL A 16 -24.86 -38.90 18.51
C VAL A 16 -24.74 -37.69 17.61
N VAL A 17 -25.80 -36.89 17.63
CA VAL A 17 -25.77 -35.48 17.26
C VAL A 17 -25.02 -34.77 18.39
N LEU A 18 -23.74 -34.48 18.19
CA LEU A 18 -22.97 -33.60 19.06
C LEU A 18 -22.69 -32.31 18.31
N ALA A 19 -23.41 -31.28 18.75
CA ALA A 19 -23.18 -29.90 18.40
C ALA A 19 -21.74 -29.50 18.73
N PHE A 20 -20.96 -29.14 17.71
CA PHE A 20 -19.72 -28.40 17.86
C PHE A 20 -20.00 -26.92 17.57
N CYS A 21 -20.38 -26.19 18.64
CA CYS A 21 -20.21 -24.75 18.73
C CYS A 21 -18.79 -24.49 19.25
N ALA A 22 -17.88 -24.04 18.37
CA ALA A 22 -16.61 -23.33 18.62
C ALA A 22 -15.71 -23.61 17.39
N THR A 23 -15.15 -22.65 16.65
CA THR A 23 -14.77 -21.28 16.93
C THR A 23 -14.88 -20.50 15.62
N LEU A 24 -15.79 -19.53 15.55
CA LEU A 24 -15.64 -18.41 14.61
C LEU A 24 -14.52 -17.50 15.16
N LEU A 25 -13.27 -17.90 14.95
CA LEU A 25 -12.23 -16.89 14.77
C LEU A 25 -12.50 -16.29 13.40
N VAL A 26 -13.42 -15.32 13.37
CA VAL A 26 -13.39 -14.29 12.36
C VAL A 26 -12.02 -13.64 12.56
N GLY A 27 -11.03 -14.10 11.80
CA GLY A 27 -9.85 -13.32 11.51
C GLY A 27 -10.40 -12.02 10.93
N GLY A 28 -10.51 -11.01 11.79
CA GLY A 28 -10.76 -9.65 11.35
C GLY A 28 -9.60 -9.32 10.45
N GLY A 29 -9.77 -9.52 9.15
CA GLY A 29 -8.85 -9.04 8.15
C GLY A 29 -8.57 -7.59 8.51
N ALA A 30 -7.29 -7.26 8.64
CA ALA A 30 -6.89 -5.87 8.80
C ALA A 30 -7.39 -5.15 7.55
N GLU A 31 -8.56 -4.54 7.64
CA GLU A 31 -9.13 -3.78 6.54
C GLU A 31 -8.19 -2.59 6.36
N ALA A 32 -7.38 -2.64 5.29
CA ALA A 32 -6.60 -1.49 4.87
C ALA A 32 -7.60 -0.33 4.71
N ALA A 33 -7.27 0.83 5.28
CA ALA A 33 -8.07 2.02 5.06
C ALA A 33 -8.12 2.24 3.54
N GLY A 34 -9.28 1.95 2.95
CA GLY A 34 -9.41 1.85 1.50
C GLY A 34 -8.92 3.12 0.83
N SER A 35 -8.14 2.98 -0.22
CA SER A 35 -8.04 4.04 -1.21
C SER A 35 -8.46 3.49 -2.56
N LYS A 36 -9.57 4.04 -3.06
CA LYS A 36 -9.78 4.24 -4.49
C LYS A 36 -9.01 5.48 -4.97
N ASP A 37 -8.03 5.94 -4.19
CA ASP A 37 -7.33 7.22 -4.26
C ASP A 37 -5.82 6.97 -4.36
N GLY A 38 -5.06 7.90 -4.94
CA GLY A 38 -3.64 7.76 -5.18
C GLY A 38 -2.81 7.39 -3.96
N LEU A 39 -1.62 6.86 -4.24
CA LEU A 39 -0.71 6.31 -3.25
C LEU A 39 0.69 6.86 -3.45
N THR A 40 1.26 7.43 -2.39
CA THR A 40 2.68 7.75 -2.28
C THR A 40 3.28 6.83 -1.23
N GLY A 41 4.29 6.03 -1.54
CA GLY A 41 4.90 5.18 -0.52
C GLY A 41 5.84 4.14 -1.09
N TYR A 42 6.17 3.16 -0.25
CA TYR A 42 7.15 2.14 -0.61
C TYR A 42 6.51 0.98 -1.34
N ALA A 43 7.21 0.46 -2.34
CA ALA A 43 6.98 -0.83 -2.94
C ALA A 43 8.29 -1.60 -3.00
N PHE A 44 8.21 -2.89 -3.28
CA PHE A 44 9.37 -3.68 -3.65
C PHE A 44 8.97 -4.58 -4.81
N ASP A 45 9.95 -5.12 -5.51
CA ASP A 45 9.73 -6.26 -6.38
C ASP A 45 10.72 -7.36 -6.03
N ALA A 46 10.35 -8.58 -6.36
CA ALA A 46 11.14 -9.76 -6.08
C ALA A 46 11.11 -10.65 -7.30
N ARG A 47 12.21 -11.37 -7.51
CA ARG A 47 12.39 -12.28 -8.66
C ARG A 47 11.21 -13.24 -8.82
N CYS A 48 10.84 -13.96 -7.75
CA CYS A 48 9.65 -14.80 -7.72
C CYS A 48 8.63 -14.28 -6.70
N ALA A 49 7.36 -14.62 -6.89
CA ALA A 49 6.30 -14.32 -5.94
C ALA A 49 6.64 -14.86 -4.54
N PRO A 50 6.64 -14.02 -3.48
CA PRO A 50 6.98 -14.47 -2.13
C PRO A 50 5.98 -15.49 -1.55
N THR A 51 6.43 -16.26 -0.56
CA THR A 51 5.57 -17.16 0.21
C THR A 51 4.51 -16.36 0.97
N GLN A 52 3.45 -17.04 1.39
CA GLN A 52 2.44 -16.37 2.20
C GLN A 52 2.95 -15.92 3.57
N GLU A 53 3.87 -16.68 4.19
CA GLU A 53 4.52 -16.30 5.44
C GLU A 53 5.28 -14.99 5.29
N GLN A 54 6.06 -14.85 4.20
CA GLN A 54 6.74 -13.63 3.85
C GLN A 54 5.76 -12.46 3.69
N MET A 55 4.70 -12.65 2.90
CA MET A 55 3.71 -11.59 2.66
C MET A 55 2.98 -11.15 3.93
N ASP A 56 2.60 -12.09 4.82
CA ASP A 56 1.89 -11.78 6.07
C ASP A 56 2.80 -11.07 7.07
N ALA A 57 4.04 -11.56 7.25
CA ALA A 57 5.02 -10.94 8.13
C ALA A 57 5.36 -9.52 7.65
N TRP A 58 5.68 -9.35 6.36
CA TRP A 58 6.09 -8.08 5.80
C TRP A 58 4.98 -7.04 5.77
N LEU A 59 3.72 -7.44 5.60
CA LEU A 59 2.61 -6.49 5.55
C LEU A 59 2.53 -5.64 6.82
N THR A 60 2.80 -6.25 7.97
CA THR A 60 2.64 -5.66 9.31
C THR A 60 3.94 -5.14 9.92
N SER A 61 5.09 -5.43 9.32
CA SER A 61 6.41 -5.07 9.86
C SER A 61 7.29 -4.26 8.91
N SER A 62 6.95 -4.20 7.61
CA SER A 62 7.68 -3.44 6.59
C SER A 62 6.93 -2.15 6.17
N PRO A 63 7.63 -1.17 5.58
CA PRO A 63 6.99 0.06 5.09
C PRO A 63 6.24 -0.14 3.77
N PHE A 64 6.37 -1.30 3.10
CA PHE A 64 5.92 -1.51 1.73
C PHE A 64 4.42 -1.71 1.62
N TRP A 65 3.76 -0.97 0.73
CA TRP A 65 2.39 -1.23 0.27
C TRP A 65 2.36 -1.97 -1.06
N GLY A 66 3.34 -1.70 -1.94
CA GLY A 66 3.40 -2.31 -3.27
C GLY A 66 4.29 -3.54 -3.32
N VAL A 67 3.92 -4.47 -4.20
CA VAL A 67 4.71 -5.65 -4.55
C VAL A 67 4.68 -5.86 -6.06
N GLY A 68 5.83 -5.73 -6.71
CA GLY A 68 6.07 -6.06 -8.11
C GLY A 68 6.21 -7.57 -8.29
N ILE A 69 5.47 -8.12 -9.26
CA ILE A 69 5.40 -9.55 -9.53
C ILE A 69 5.43 -9.77 -11.04
N TYR A 70 6.41 -10.53 -11.51
CA TYR A 70 6.50 -10.99 -12.89
C TYR A 70 5.38 -12.00 -13.17
N ILE A 71 4.45 -11.64 -14.03
CA ILE A 71 3.30 -12.48 -14.39
C ILE A 71 3.54 -13.29 -15.68
N GLY A 72 4.53 -12.92 -16.49
CA GLY A 72 4.91 -13.62 -17.70
C GLY A 72 5.86 -12.83 -18.61
N GLY A 73 5.92 -13.24 -19.87
CA GLY A 73 6.85 -12.73 -20.87
C GLY A 73 8.01 -13.70 -21.12
N SER A 74 8.59 -13.63 -22.31
CA SER A 74 9.64 -14.54 -22.79
C SER A 74 10.93 -14.45 -21.98
N THR A 75 11.19 -13.32 -21.33
CA THR A 75 12.40 -13.01 -20.56
C THR A 75 12.16 -13.13 -19.05
N ALA A 76 11.00 -13.65 -18.63
CA ALA A 76 10.66 -13.75 -17.20
C ALA A 76 11.60 -14.67 -16.44
N SER A 77 12.30 -14.10 -15.45
CA SER A 77 13.03 -14.89 -14.45
C SER A 77 12.00 -15.56 -13.53
N CYS A 78 12.21 -16.84 -13.18
CA CYS A 78 11.21 -17.73 -12.56
C CYS A 78 10.18 -18.31 -13.55
N GLN A 79 10.62 -18.79 -14.72
CA GLN A 79 9.87 -19.75 -15.54
C GLN A 79 10.15 -21.18 -15.07
N THR A 80 9.14 -22.06 -15.15
CA THR A 80 9.33 -23.47 -14.80
C THR A 80 10.37 -24.09 -15.73
N SER A 81 11.48 -24.53 -15.16
CA SER A 81 12.53 -25.27 -15.84
C SER A 81 12.85 -26.54 -15.06
N ALA A 82 13.76 -27.37 -15.57
CA ALA A 82 14.22 -28.57 -14.85
C ALA A 82 14.85 -28.25 -13.48
N THR A 83 15.27 -26.99 -13.23
CA THR A 83 15.99 -26.56 -12.02
C THR A 83 15.37 -25.35 -11.30
N ASP A 84 14.32 -24.75 -11.85
CA ASP A 84 13.61 -23.59 -11.28
C ASP A 84 12.11 -23.94 -11.28
N PRO A 85 11.41 -23.99 -10.13
CA PRO A 85 9.98 -24.32 -10.08
C PRO A 85 9.10 -23.29 -10.79
N GLY A 86 9.68 -22.20 -11.30
CA GLY A 86 8.96 -21.12 -11.95
C GLY A 86 8.50 -20.10 -10.93
N GLN A 87 7.27 -19.61 -11.07
CA GLN A 87 6.63 -18.77 -10.05
C GLN A 87 5.88 -19.67 -9.03
N PRO A 88 6.55 -20.28 -8.03
CA PRO A 88 5.98 -21.37 -7.23
C PRO A 88 4.77 -20.98 -6.38
N HIS A 89 4.54 -19.68 -6.21
CA HIS A 89 3.49 -19.14 -5.33
C HIS A 89 2.48 -18.29 -6.10
N LEU A 90 2.68 -18.05 -7.40
CA LEU A 90 1.81 -17.15 -8.16
C LEU A 90 0.63 -17.89 -8.77
N ASP A 91 -0.52 -17.75 -8.13
CA ASP A 91 -1.82 -18.13 -8.68
C ASP A 91 -2.91 -17.09 -8.35
N ALA A 92 -4.13 -17.32 -8.83
CA ALA A 92 -5.26 -16.44 -8.55
C ALA A 92 -5.60 -16.34 -7.05
N THR A 93 -5.32 -17.39 -6.27
CA THR A 93 -5.54 -17.41 -4.81
C THR A 93 -4.57 -16.48 -4.11
N TRP A 94 -3.29 -16.55 -4.47
CA TRP A 94 -2.24 -15.66 -3.96
C TRP A 94 -2.57 -14.21 -4.29
N VAL A 95 -2.89 -13.90 -5.55
CA VAL A 95 -3.24 -12.53 -5.97
C VAL A 95 -4.46 -12.02 -5.22
N SER A 96 -5.53 -12.82 -5.13
CA SER A 96 -6.73 -12.45 -4.39
C SER A 96 -6.41 -12.20 -2.91
N ARG A 97 -5.61 -13.06 -2.27
CA ARG A 97 -5.21 -12.91 -0.87
C ARG A 97 -4.44 -11.62 -0.65
N GLN A 98 -3.41 -11.33 -1.44
CA GLN A 98 -2.59 -10.14 -1.23
C GLN A 98 -3.40 -8.86 -1.40
N ARG A 99 -4.24 -8.80 -2.44
CA ARG A 99 -5.14 -7.65 -2.65
C ARG A 99 -6.14 -7.49 -1.51
N SER A 100 -6.70 -8.59 -0.99
CA SER A 100 -7.63 -8.54 0.14
C SER A 100 -6.98 -8.10 1.45
N SER A 101 -5.69 -8.43 1.63
CA SER A 101 -4.88 -7.98 2.77
C SER A 101 -4.40 -6.53 2.65
N GLY A 102 -4.60 -5.89 1.49
CA GLY A 102 -4.23 -4.50 1.25
C GLY A 102 -2.91 -4.27 0.52
N TRP A 103 -2.27 -5.32 -0.03
CA TRP A 103 -1.13 -5.15 -0.93
C TRP A 103 -1.57 -4.58 -2.29
N ARG A 104 -0.79 -3.63 -2.79
CA ARG A 104 -0.86 -3.14 -4.17
C ARG A 104 0.02 -4.03 -5.06
N VAL A 105 -0.60 -5.01 -5.70
CA VAL A 105 0.11 -5.88 -6.66
C VAL A 105 0.39 -5.08 -7.94
N LEU A 106 1.65 -5.07 -8.39
CA LEU A 106 2.15 -4.40 -9.60
C LEU A 106 2.58 -5.50 -10.60
N PRO A 107 1.72 -5.88 -11.57
CA PRO A 107 2.00 -7.00 -12.47
C PRO A 107 2.99 -6.59 -13.57
N ILE A 108 4.11 -7.30 -13.65
CA ILE A 108 5.22 -7.03 -14.59
C ILE A 108 5.20 -8.07 -15.70
N TRP A 109 5.36 -7.63 -16.94
CA TRP A 109 5.48 -8.46 -18.12
C TRP A 109 6.82 -8.17 -18.80
N VAL A 110 7.68 -9.18 -18.93
CA VAL A 110 9.06 -9.00 -19.40
C VAL A 110 9.31 -9.85 -20.66
N GLY A 111 9.15 -9.22 -21.82
CA GLY A 111 9.10 -9.86 -23.14
C GLY A 111 10.36 -9.60 -23.99
N PRO A 112 10.21 -9.47 -25.33
CA PRO A 112 11.27 -9.02 -26.23
C PRO A 112 11.93 -7.72 -25.77
N GLN A 113 13.24 -7.65 -25.88
CA GLN A 113 14.04 -6.49 -25.48
C GLN A 113 14.50 -5.68 -26.69
N ALA A 114 15.02 -4.48 -26.45
CA ALA A 114 15.47 -3.60 -27.53
C ALA A 114 16.46 -4.30 -28.48
N ALA A 115 16.35 -4.03 -29.78
CA ALA A 115 17.07 -4.76 -30.83
C ALA A 115 18.60 -4.74 -30.69
N CYS A 116 19.13 -3.67 -30.10
CA CYS A 116 20.56 -3.46 -29.86
C CYS A 116 21.03 -3.94 -28.48
N SER A 117 20.24 -4.79 -27.81
CA SER A 117 20.59 -5.42 -26.53
C SER A 117 21.21 -6.81 -26.73
N SER A 118 21.63 -7.46 -25.63
CA SER A 118 22.20 -8.81 -25.64
C SER A 118 21.19 -9.92 -25.30
N TYR A 119 19.89 -9.60 -25.22
CA TYR A 119 18.86 -10.58 -24.92
C TYR A 119 18.57 -11.49 -26.11
N ALA A 120 17.98 -12.66 -25.84
CA ALA A 120 17.69 -13.65 -26.87
C ALA A 120 16.41 -13.33 -27.68
N ASP A 121 15.38 -12.80 -27.02
CA ASP A 121 14.15 -12.34 -27.69
C ASP A 121 14.26 -10.82 -27.90
N LEU A 122 14.26 -10.40 -29.16
CA LEU A 122 14.55 -9.03 -29.57
C LEU A 122 13.38 -8.44 -30.37
N ILE A 123 13.13 -7.15 -30.15
CA ILE A 123 12.21 -6.34 -30.96
C ILE A 123 12.80 -6.22 -32.38
N ASP A 124 11.97 -6.39 -33.41
CA ASP A 124 12.39 -6.25 -34.80
C ASP A 124 12.73 -4.79 -35.14
N PRO A 125 14.00 -4.47 -35.49
CA PRO A 125 14.43 -3.11 -35.81
C PRO A 125 14.08 -2.68 -37.24
N ASN A 126 13.44 -3.53 -38.05
CA ASN A 126 13.17 -3.22 -39.46
C ASN A 126 12.23 -2.01 -39.60
N PRO A 127 12.65 -0.92 -40.29
CA PRO A 127 11.84 0.28 -40.46
C PRO A 127 10.66 0.12 -41.42
N ALA A 128 10.52 -1.03 -42.08
CA ALA A 128 9.43 -1.30 -43.00
C ALA A 128 8.05 -1.02 -42.38
N GLY A 129 7.22 -0.25 -43.10
CA GLY A 129 5.90 0.13 -42.64
C GLY A 129 5.90 0.99 -41.37
N ASP A 130 6.95 1.79 -41.15
CA ASP A 130 7.16 2.56 -39.91
C ASP A 130 7.20 1.66 -38.68
N TYR A 131 8.10 0.67 -38.75
CA TYR A 131 8.33 -0.35 -37.72
C TYR A 131 7.07 -1.16 -37.38
N ALA A 132 6.26 -1.51 -38.40
CA ALA A 132 4.99 -2.22 -38.21
C ALA A 132 5.13 -3.57 -37.50
N ALA A 133 6.27 -4.27 -37.69
CA ALA A 133 6.55 -5.52 -37.00
C ALA A 133 6.72 -5.32 -35.47
N ALA A 134 7.39 -4.23 -35.07
CA ALA A 134 7.55 -3.87 -33.66
C ALA A 134 6.20 -3.51 -33.00
N ASP A 135 5.37 -2.70 -33.68
CA ASP A 135 4.00 -2.37 -33.23
C ASP A 135 3.17 -3.64 -33.00
N ALA A 136 3.11 -4.49 -34.03
CA ALA A 136 2.34 -5.73 -33.97
C ALA A 136 2.81 -6.65 -32.84
N ARG A 137 4.14 -6.72 -32.59
CA ARG A 137 4.68 -7.48 -31.48
C ARG A 137 4.29 -6.88 -30.14
N GLY A 138 4.34 -5.56 -29.96
CA GLY A 138 3.88 -4.88 -28.75
C GLY A 138 2.41 -5.18 -28.41
N ARG A 139 1.52 -5.14 -29.42
CA ARG A 139 0.10 -5.51 -29.26
C ARG A 139 -0.08 -6.97 -28.86
N ALA A 140 0.72 -7.87 -29.44
CA ALA A 140 0.68 -9.29 -29.12
C ALA A 140 1.10 -9.57 -27.68
N GLU A 141 2.18 -8.93 -27.21
CA GLU A 141 2.63 -9.02 -25.81
C GLU A 141 1.57 -8.47 -24.85
N ALA A 142 0.95 -7.32 -25.16
CA ALA A 142 -0.15 -6.76 -24.35
C ALA A 142 -1.34 -7.70 -24.26
N THR A 143 -1.71 -8.33 -25.38
CA THR A 143 -2.80 -9.32 -25.42
C THR A 143 -2.48 -10.53 -24.54
N ALA A 144 -1.25 -11.07 -24.63
CA ALA A 144 -0.80 -12.19 -23.81
C ALA A 144 -0.75 -11.83 -22.31
N ALA A 145 -0.24 -10.64 -21.98
CA ALA A 145 -0.22 -10.12 -20.62
C ALA A 145 -1.63 -10.00 -20.03
N VAL A 146 -2.60 -9.52 -20.80
CA VAL A 146 -4.01 -9.42 -20.38
C VAL A 146 -4.65 -10.79 -20.18
N VAL A 147 -4.39 -11.77 -21.05
CA VAL A 147 -4.86 -13.15 -20.86
C VAL A 147 -4.35 -13.68 -19.52
N ARG A 148 -3.05 -13.55 -19.28
CA ARG A 148 -2.41 -14.01 -18.04
C ARG A 148 -2.92 -13.25 -16.81
N ALA A 149 -3.11 -11.94 -16.92
CA ALA A 149 -3.68 -11.11 -15.87
C ALA A 149 -5.09 -11.60 -15.49
N ARG A 150 -5.93 -11.93 -16.47
CA ARG A 150 -7.29 -12.45 -16.24
C ARG A 150 -7.28 -13.81 -15.55
N GLU A 151 -6.39 -14.72 -15.93
CA GLU A 151 -6.20 -16.01 -15.23
C GLU A 151 -5.86 -15.83 -13.75
N LEU A 152 -5.04 -14.83 -13.44
CA LEU A 152 -4.65 -14.46 -12.08
C LEU A 152 -5.71 -13.64 -11.33
N GLY A 153 -6.86 -13.34 -11.95
CA GLY A 153 -7.92 -12.52 -11.36
C GLY A 153 -7.58 -11.02 -11.26
N ILE A 154 -6.58 -10.56 -12.01
CA ILE A 154 -6.22 -9.15 -12.13
C ILE A 154 -7.23 -8.47 -13.07
N LYS A 155 -7.95 -7.50 -12.50
CA LYS A 155 -9.13 -6.89 -13.14
C LYS A 155 -8.72 -5.83 -14.15
N ALA A 156 -9.63 -5.53 -15.07
CA ALA A 156 -9.54 -4.35 -15.92
C ALA A 156 -9.30 -3.07 -15.10
N ARG A 157 -8.69 -2.07 -15.74
CA ARG A 157 -8.22 -0.79 -15.18
C ARG A 157 -7.00 -0.91 -14.26
N THR A 158 -6.47 -2.12 -14.04
CA THR A 158 -5.14 -2.29 -13.43
C THR A 158 -4.06 -1.93 -14.46
N THR A 159 -2.99 -1.29 -13.99
CA THR A 159 -1.79 -1.06 -14.80
C THR A 159 -1.02 -2.36 -14.96
N LEU A 160 -0.68 -2.72 -16.20
CA LEU A 160 0.30 -3.77 -16.51
C LEU A 160 1.60 -3.10 -16.94
N TRP A 161 2.72 -3.54 -16.38
CA TRP A 161 4.02 -2.91 -16.58
C TRP A 161 4.82 -3.72 -17.59
N TYR A 162 5.11 -3.15 -18.75
CA TYR A 162 6.09 -3.74 -19.66
C TYR A 162 7.50 -3.45 -19.14
N ASP A 163 8.30 -4.48 -18.97
CA ASP A 163 9.70 -4.39 -18.60
C ASP A 163 10.56 -4.37 -19.87
N LEU A 164 10.98 -3.15 -20.24
CA LEU A 164 11.98 -2.92 -21.25
C LEU A 164 13.29 -2.55 -20.56
N GLU A 165 14.16 -3.54 -20.46
CA GLU A 165 15.44 -3.45 -19.77
C GLU A 165 16.28 -2.30 -20.32
N GLY A 166 17.01 -1.66 -19.41
CA GLY A 166 17.87 -0.54 -19.73
C GLY A 166 19.13 -0.94 -20.50
N GLY A 167 19.97 0.05 -20.79
CA GLY A 167 21.31 -0.19 -21.36
C GLY A 167 21.35 -0.42 -22.87
N PHE A 168 20.22 -0.27 -23.57
CA PHE A 168 20.20 -0.21 -25.03
C PHE A 168 20.59 1.18 -25.54
N ASP A 169 21.17 1.23 -26.74
CA ASP A 169 21.64 2.48 -27.35
C ASP A 169 20.46 3.30 -27.89
N VAL A 170 20.15 4.40 -27.22
CA VAL A 170 19.11 5.34 -27.65
C VAL A 170 19.52 6.23 -28.82
N ALA A 171 20.81 6.29 -29.15
CA ALA A 171 21.31 7.03 -30.32
C ALA A 171 21.14 6.23 -31.62
N ASP A 172 21.11 4.90 -31.55
CA ASP A 172 20.76 4.04 -32.67
C ASP A 172 19.29 4.27 -33.06
N GLU A 173 19.08 4.74 -34.30
CA GLU A 173 17.76 5.14 -34.77
C GLU A 173 16.79 3.96 -34.82
N ASP A 174 17.20 2.83 -35.39
CA ASP A 174 16.32 1.69 -35.58
C ASP A 174 16.05 0.99 -34.26
N CYS A 175 17.04 0.89 -33.37
CA CYS A 175 16.86 0.36 -32.03
C CYS A 175 15.87 1.23 -31.22
N ARG A 176 16.06 2.55 -31.20
CA ARG A 176 15.19 3.47 -30.46
C ARG A 176 13.78 3.51 -31.04
N ARG A 177 13.63 3.67 -32.36
CA ARG A 177 12.32 3.85 -32.99
C ARG A 177 11.49 2.56 -32.96
N SER A 178 12.12 1.40 -33.15
CA SER A 178 11.42 0.11 -32.99
C SER A 178 10.97 -0.11 -31.53
N ALA A 179 11.81 0.20 -30.53
CA ALA A 179 11.42 0.13 -29.12
C ALA A 179 10.24 1.06 -28.80
N LEU A 180 10.27 2.32 -29.24
CA LEU A 180 9.16 3.26 -29.06
C LEU A 180 7.88 2.78 -29.75
N ARG A 181 8.00 2.26 -30.98
CA ARG A 181 6.85 1.74 -31.73
C ARG A 181 6.25 0.49 -31.07
N PHE A 182 7.09 -0.40 -30.57
CA PHE A 182 6.68 -1.54 -29.76
C PHE A 182 5.90 -1.09 -28.51
N LEU A 183 6.41 -0.11 -27.76
CA LEU A 183 5.75 0.40 -26.54
C LEU A 183 4.44 1.14 -26.85
N SER A 184 4.33 1.79 -28.01
CA SER A 184 3.06 2.35 -28.53
C SER A 184 2.03 1.24 -28.74
N GLY A 185 2.40 0.19 -29.48
CA GLY A 185 1.52 -0.96 -29.72
C GLY A 185 1.10 -1.67 -28.42
N TRP A 186 2.01 -1.82 -27.46
CA TRP A 186 1.70 -2.30 -26.11
C TRP A 186 0.63 -1.45 -25.44
N THR A 187 0.82 -0.13 -25.42
CA THR A 187 -0.07 0.81 -24.75
C THR A 187 -1.46 0.83 -25.38
N GLU A 188 -1.53 0.97 -26.70
CA GLU A 188 -2.80 1.00 -27.44
C GLU A 188 -3.62 -0.28 -27.21
N ALA A 189 -2.98 -1.44 -27.30
CA ALA A 189 -3.66 -2.71 -27.06
C ALA A 189 -4.17 -2.86 -25.62
N LEU A 190 -3.41 -2.39 -24.62
CA LEU A 190 -3.88 -2.40 -23.23
C LEU A 190 -5.11 -1.49 -23.05
N HIS A 191 -5.10 -0.29 -23.64
CA HIS A 191 -6.24 0.62 -23.59
C HIS A 191 -7.48 0.02 -24.25
N ASP A 192 -7.33 -0.59 -25.43
CA ASP A 192 -8.40 -1.32 -26.13
C ASP A 192 -8.98 -2.45 -25.25
N LEU A 193 -8.12 -3.14 -24.51
CA LEU A 193 -8.48 -4.22 -23.60
C LEU A 193 -8.93 -3.73 -22.21
N ARG A 194 -9.06 -2.40 -22.01
CA ARG A 194 -9.49 -1.72 -20.77
C ARG A 194 -8.53 -1.88 -19.60
N TYR A 195 -7.24 -2.05 -19.85
CA TYR A 195 -6.16 -1.96 -18.86
C TYR A 195 -5.44 -0.62 -19.00
N ARG A 196 -4.61 -0.28 -17.99
CA ARG A 196 -3.67 0.85 -18.09
C ARG A 196 -2.29 0.34 -18.50
N SER A 197 -1.55 1.16 -19.21
CA SER A 197 -0.19 0.90 -19.64
C SER A 197 0.81 1.50 -18.66
N GLY A 198 1.71 0.65 -18.15
CA GLY A 198 2.91 1.06 -17.45
C GLY A 198 4.15 0.61 -18.22
N VAL A 199 5.23 1.37 -18.14
CA VAL A 199 6.53 0.97 -18.69
C VAL A 199 7.59 1.08 -17.61
N TYR A 200 8.30 -0.03 -17.39
CA TYR A 200 9.56 -0.06 -16.66
C TYR A 200 10.74 0.05 -17.63
N SER A 201 11.71 0.91 -17.31
CA SER A 201 13.02 0.97 -17.98
C SER A 201 14.01 1.82 -17.18
N SER A 202 15.28 1.85 -17.58
CA SER A 202 16.24 2.79 -16.97
C SER A 202 15.89 4.25 -17.29
N ILE A 203 16.17 5.14 -16.34
CA ILE A 203 15.89 6.58 -16.50
C ILE A 203 16.60 7.18 -17.72
N SER A 204 17.78 6.67 -18.06
CA SER A 204 18.63 7.17 -19.15
C SER A 204 18.41 6.48 -20.51
N ALA A 205 17.57 5.44 -20.58
CA ALA A 205 17.27 4.72 -21.82
C ALA A 205 15.79 4.82 -22.18
N GLY A 206 14.97 3.81 -21.86
CA GLY A 206 13.56 3.76 -22.30
C GLY A 206 12.73 4.93 -21.78
N ILE A 207 12.91 5.33 -20.53
CA ILE A 207 12.15 6.47 -19.97
C ILE A 207 12.58 7.80 -20.63
N HIS A 208 13.89 7.98 -20.87
CA HIS A 208 14.42 9.11 -21.62
C HIS A 208 13.88 9.16 -23.06
N ALA A 209 13.84 8.01 -23.74
CA ALA A 209 13.34 7.90 -25.10
C ALA A 209 11.85 8.24 -25.20
N LEU A 210 11.03 7.75 -24.25
CA LEU A 210 9.62 8.09 -24.15
C LEU A 210 9.42 9.60 -23.88
N ASP A 211 10.13 10.16 -22.90
CA ASP A 211 10.05 11.58 -22.56
C ASP A 211 10.38 12.48 -23.77
N ASN A 212 11.46 12.15 -24.49
CA ASN A 212 11.84 12.87 -25.70
C ASN A 212 10.82 12.72 -26.82
N ALA A 213 10.27 11.52 -27.03
CA ALA A 213 9.28 11.29 -28.07
C ALA A 213 8.01 12.12 -27.82
N ASP A 214 7.51 12.12 -26.58
CA ASP A 214 6.30 12.88 -26.20
C ASP A 214 6.48 14.39 -26.38
N ASN A 215 7.67 14.90 -26.04
CA ASN A 215 7.91 16.35 -26.02
C ASN A 215 8.45 16.92 -27.33
N LEU A 216 9.19 16.14 -28.13
CA LEU A 216 9.80 16.59 -29.38
C LEU A 216 8.95 16.23 -30.60
N SER A 217 8.14 15.17 -30.49
CA SER A 217 7.29 14.65 -31.57
C SER A 217 5.91 14.22 -31.05
N PRO A 218 5.16 15.11 -30.36
CA PRO A 218 3.90 14.77 -29.70
C PRO A 218 2.89 14.11 -30.65
N GLY A 219 2.28 13.02 -30.18
CA GLY A 219 1.31 12.24 -30.95
C GLY A 219 1.90 11.26 -31.98
N SER A 220 3.23 11.14 -32.06
CA SER A 220 3.88 10.14 -32.94
C SER A 220 3.83 8.72 -32.36
N TYR A 221 3.66 8.62 -31.04
CA TYR A 221 3.58 7.36 -30.30
C TYR A 221 2.53 7.52 -29.19
N GLU A 222 1.83 6.45 -28.87
CA GLU A 222 0.96 6.40 -27.70
C GLU A 222 1.82 6.24 -26.43
N MET A 223 1.70 7.18 -25.50
CA MET A 223 2.50 7.21 -24.27
C MET A 223 1.87 6.32 -23.19
N PRO A 224 2.68 5.63 -22.36
CA PRO A 224 2.15 4.88 -21.24
C PRO A 224 1.49 5.82 -20.21
N ASP A 225 0.48 5.31 -19.50
CA ASP A 225 -0.20 6.05 -18.44
C ASP A 225 0.72 6.32 -17.24
N GLN A 226 1.69 5.45 -17.00
CA GLN A 226 2.58 5.47 -15.83
C GLN A 226 3.98 4.99 -16.22
N VAL A 227 5.00 5.48 -15.52
CA VAL A 227 6.40 5.06 -15.73
C VAL A 227 7.02 4.51 -14.45
N TRP A 228 7.84 3.47 -14.59
CA TRP A 228 8.64 2.91 -13.52
C TRP A 228 10.11 3.02 -13.93
N PHE A 229 10.81 4.01 -13.40
CA PHE A 229 12.19 4.26 -13.79
C PHE A 229 13.18 3.59 -12.85
N ALA A 230 14.16 2.89 -13.40
CA ALA A 230 15.31 2.40 -12.66
C ALA A 230 16.39 3.48 -12.60
N TRP A 231 16.77 3.85 -11.36
CA TRP A 231 17.88 4.76 -11.07
C TRP A 231 18.42 4.47 -9.67
N ASP A 232 19.38 3.54 -9.57
CA ASP A 232 19.99 3.12 -8.31
C ASP A 232 20.80 4.25 -7.65
N ASN A 233 20.12 5.11 -6.90
CA ASN A 233 20.67 6.34 -6.32
C ASN A 233 20.45 6.44 -4.80
N ASP A 234 19.92 5.38 -4.18
CA ASP A 234 19.59 5.27 -2.76
C ASP A 234 18.54 6.27 -2.25
N ARG A 235 17.76 6.91 -3.13
CA ARG A 235 16.74 7.92 -2.76
C ARG A 235 15.32 7.38 -2.96
N ALA A 236 14.66 7.13 -1.85
CA ALA A 236 13.24 6.78 -1.82
C ALA A 236 12.32 8.00 -2.08
N ASN A 237 12.26 8.44 -3.33
CA ASN A 237 11.35 9.47 -3.85
C ASN A 237 11.04 9.14 -5.33
N VAL A 238 10.20 9.95 -5.99
CA VAL A 238 9.91 9.85 -7.44
C VAL A 238 10.54 11.01 -8.23
N ASP A 239 11.58 11.63 -7.66
CA ASP A 239 12.28 12.74 -8.30
C ASP A 239 13.11 12.19 -9.47
N VAL A 240 13.02 12.86 -10.62
CA VAL A 240 13.78 12.49 -11.83
C VAL A 240 15.00 13.40 -12.00
N ASP A 241 16.04 12.87 -12.63
CA ASP A 241 17.17 13.67 -13.09
C ASP A 241 16.81 14.38 -14.40
N GLN A 242 16.77 15.71 -14.37
CA GLN A 242 16.40 16.56 -15.51
C GLN A 242 17.38 16.49 -16.69
N ARG A 243 18.55 15.85 -16.52
CA ARG A 243 19.42 15.50 -17.65
C ARG A 243 18.77 14.48 -18.58
N TRP A 244 17.85 13.66 -18.06
CA TRP A 244 17.23 12.57 -18.80
C TRP A 244 15.72 12.78 -18.97
N VAL A 245 15.01 13.20 -17.93
CA VAL A 245 13.54 13.28 -17.99
C VAL A 245 13.08 14.64 -17.49
N ARG A 246 12.21 15.30 -18.26
CA ARG A 246 11.64 16.59 -17.85
C ARG A 246 10.88 16.43 -16.54
N LYS A 247 10.97 17.45 -15.68
CA LYS A 247 10.41 17.41 -14.33
C LYS A 247 8.90 17.11 -14.30
N ASP A 248 8.15 17.57 -15.30
CA ASP A 248 6.69 17.52 -15.30
C ASP A 248 6.15 16.24 -15.97
N SER A 249 6.98 15.48 -16.69
CA SER A 249 6.55 14.28 -17.43
C SER A 249 6.14 13.15 -16.51
N TRP A 250 4.89 12.70 -16.58
CA TRP A 250 4.29 11.73 -15.65
C TRP A 250 4.32 12.16 -14.18
N GLU A 251 4.29 13.46 -13.85
CA GLU A 251 4.13 13.89 -12.44
C GLU A 251 2.88 13.23 -11.82
N GLY A 252 3.03 12.62 -10.64
CA GLY A 252 1.96 11.88 -9.96
C GLY A 252 1.70 10.46 -10.47
N GLU A 253 2.47 9.98 -11.44
CA GLU A 253 2.29 8.69 -12.12
C GLU A 253 3.63 7.93 -12.30
N ARG A 254 4.48 7.96 -11.27
CA ARG A 254 5.83 7.37 -11.30
C ARG A 254 6.05 6.30 -10.24
N ILE A 255 6.88 5.33 -10.58
CA ILE A 255 7.59 4.44 -9.66
C ILE A 255 9.09 4.63 -9.91
N HIS A 256 9.88 4.57 -8.84
CA HIS A 256 11.31 4.67 -8.88
C HIS A 256 11.93 3.44 -8.21
N GLN A 257 12.67 2.63 -8.97
CA GLN A 257 13.54 1.59 -8.42
C GLN A 257 14.86 2.22 -8.01
N TYR A 258 15.07 2.37 -6.70
CA TYR A 258 16.13 3.20 -6.14
C TYR A 258 17.23 2.41 -5.44
N GLN A 259 17.04 1.09 -5.23
CA GLN A 259 18.06 0.14 -4.77
C GLN A 259 17.80 -1.24 -5.39
N LEU A 260 18.85 -1.87 -5.92
CA LEU A 260 18.81 -3.19 -6.53
C LEU A 260 19.34 -4.28 -5.59
N HIS A 261 18.88 -5.52 -5.79
CA HIS A 261 19.40 -6.75 -5.19
C HIS A 261 19.68 -6.65 -3.68
N THR A 262 18.72 -6.08 -2.93
CA THR A 262 18.88 -5.76 -1.53
C THR A 262 18.27 -6.85 -0.64
N ASP A 263 19.10 -7.46 0.22
CA ASP A 263 18.60 -8.31 1.29
C ASP A 263 17.95 -7.46 2.38
N ALA A 264 16.69 -7.78 2.70
CA ALA A 264 15.94 -7.14 3.76
C ALA A 264 15.22 -8.18 4.62
N ALA A 265 15.05 -7.87 5.90
CA ALA A 265 14.30 -8.71 6.83
C ALA A 265 13.29 -7.88 7.61
N TYR A 266 12.03 -8.31 7.59
CA TYR A 266 10.93 -7.68 8.31
C TYR A 266 10.13 -8.75 9.04
N GLY A 267 9.84 -8.51 10.31
CA GLY A 267 9.14 -9.50 11.15
C GLY A 267 9.94 -10.80 11.35
N GLY A 268 11.27 -10.74 11.23
CA GLY A 268 12.16 -11.91 11.30
C GLY A 268 12.26 -12.72 10.00
N VAL A 269 11.57 -12.31 8.94
CA VAL A 269 11.54 -13.05 7.65
C VAL A 269 12.32 -12.28 6.58
N ALA A 270 13.25 -12.94 5.91
CA ALA A 270 14.11 -12.34 4.89
C ALA A 270 13.58 -12.50 3.46
N LEU A 271 13.87 -11.52 2.61
CA LEU A 271 13.72 -11.54 1.15
C LEU A 271 14.86 -10.71 0.52
N THR A 272 15.32 -11.15 -0.65
CA THR A 272 16.09 -10.32 -1.57
C THR A 272 15.11 -9.60 -2.48
N ILE A 273 15.19 -8.27 -2.52
CA ILE A 273 14.23 -7.41 -3.22
C ILE A 273 14.95 -6.30 -3.99
N ASP A 274 14.28 -5.74 -4.98
CA ASP A 274 14.56 -4.40 -5.44
C ASP A 274 13.60 -3.44 -4.74
N ARG A 275 14.11 -2.30 -4.30
CA ARG A 275 13.35 -1.33 -3.52
C ARG A 275 12.81 -0.23 -4.40
N ASN A 276 11.52 0.02 -4.22
CA ASN A 276 10.78 0.95 -5.03
C ASN A 276 10.09 2.02 -4.17
N PHE A 277 10.01 3.23 -4.70
CA PHE A 277 9.16 4.28 -4.16
C PHE A 277 8.18 4.71 -5.25
N LEU A 278 6.90 4.79 -4.91
CA LEU A 278 5.84 5.09 -5.88
C LEU A 278 5.07 6.33 -5.50
N GLU A 279 4.58 7.00 -6.53
CA GLU A 279 3.56 8.03 -6.51
C GLU A 279 2.64 7.76 -7.70
N LEU A 280 1.48 7.16 -7.45
CA LEU A 280 0.53 6.76 -8.49
C LEU A 280 -0.83 7.39 -8.24
N ASP A 281 -1.54 7.68 -9.33
CA ASP A 281 -2.87 8.31 -9.34
C ASP A 281 -2.88 9.66 -8.57
N GLY A 282 -1.79 10.42 -8.69
CA GLY A 282 -1.59 11.70 -7.99
C GLY A 282 -1.18 11.56 -6.53
N GLY A 283 -0.80 10.35 -6.07
CA GLY A 283 -0.21 10.15 -4.75
C GLY A 283 -1.19 10.24 -3.57
N SER A 284 -0.65 10.09 -2.36
CA SER A 284 -1.43 10.11 -1.12
C SER A 284 -1.90 11.52 -0.78
N GLN A 285 -3.20 11.77 -0.91
CA GLN A 285 -3.77 13.10 -0.71
C GLN A 285 -4.38 13.29 0.70
N PRO A 286 -4.33 14.52 1.25
CA PRO A 286 -5.03 14.84 2.49
C PRO A 286 -6.55 14.76 2.30
N PRO A 287 -7.31 14.42 3.35
CA PRO A 287 -8.76 14.32 3.26
C PRO A 287 -9.42 15.66 2.92
N ARG A 288 -10.35 15.64 1.95
CA ARG A 288 -11.05 16.84 1.43
C ARG A 288 -11.93 17.56 2.47
N ASN A 289 -12.38 16.87 3.53
CA ASN A 289 -13.19 17.46 4.59
C ASN A 289 -12.67 17.01 5.97
N LEU A 290 -12.30 17.98 6.80
CA LEU A 290 -11.69 17.78 8.12
C LEU A 290 -12.69 17.98 9.28
N LEU A 291 -13.94 18.35 8.99
CA LEU A 291 -14.90 18.79 10.00
C LEU A 291 -15.53 17.59 10.73
N ALA A 292 -14.85 17.08 11.75
CA ALA A 292 -15.38 16.01 12.62
C ALA A 292 -16.53 16.49 13.52
N CYS A 293 -16.66 17.80 13.77
CA CYS A 293 -17.63 18.41 14.68
C CYS A 293 -18.19 19.77 14.21
N GLY A 294 -18.36 19.98 12.91
CA GLY A 294 -18.64 21.31 12.37
C GLY A 294 -17.36 22.15 12.39
N ARG A 295 -17.41 23.42 12.82
CA ARG A 295 -16.28 24.38 12.72
C ARG A 295 -15.18 24.23 13.78
N THR A 296 -15.34 23.31 14.75
CA THR A 296 -14.34 23.13 15.82
C THR A 296 -13.00 22.65 15.27
N ASP A 297 -11.93 23.40 15.55
CA ASP A 297 -10.56 23.01 15.23
C ASP A 297 -10.08 21.93 16.20
N LEU A 298 -9.60 20.82 15.65
CA LEU A 298 -9.00 19.72 16.41
C LEU A 298 -7.47 19.72 16.32
N ASP A 299 -6.87 20.50 15.41
CA ASP A 299 -5.45 20.46 15.06
C ASP A 299 -4.61 21.46 15.83
N LEU A 300 -4.79 21.43 17.15
CA LEU A 300 -4.14 22.36 18.06
C LEU A 300 -2.60 22.21 18.04
N ARG A 301 -1.90 23.33 18.27
CA ARG A 301 -0.43 23.35 18.42
C ARG A 301 0.06 22.44 19.54
N SER A 302 -0.69 22.37 20.63
CA SER A 302 -0.47 21.45 21.74
C SER A 302 -1.80 21.12 22.42
N TYR A 303 -1.84 19.98 23.12
CA TYR A 303 -3.02 19.53 23.87
C TYR A 303 -2.78 19.72 25.37
N PRO A 304 -3.27 20.82 25.96
CA PRO A 304 -2.93 21.21 27.33
C PRO A 304 -3.63 20.33 28.36
N ARG A 305 -3.13 20.37 29.60
CA ARG A 305 -3.89 19.83 30.73
C ARG A 305 -5.12 20.70 30.99
N LEU A 306 -6.30 20.10 31.00
CA LEU A 306 -7.56 20.81 31.23
C LEU A 306 -8.23 20.37 32.54
N ARG A 307 -8.89 21.32 33.19
CA ARG A 307 -9.64 21.14 34.45
C ARG A 307 -10.82 22.10 34.48
N THR A 308 -11.75 21.86 35.40
CA THR A 308 -12.90 22.75 35.63
C THR A 308 -12.48 24.22 35.78
N GLY A 309 -13.24 25.11 35.15
CA GLY A 309 -12.99 26.55 35.11
C GLY A 309 -12.10 27.02 33.94
N ARG A 310 -11.52 26.10 33.15
CA ARG A 310 -10.84 26.46 31.89
C ARG A 310 -11.84 26.72 30.78
N SER A 311 -11.46 27.57 29.83
CA SER A 311 -12.22 27.84 28.61
C SER A 311 -11.33 28.02 27.38
N GLY A 312 -11.94 28.01 26.19
CA GLY A 312 -11.31 28.25 24.90
C GLY A 312 -11.31 27.03 23.98
N ASP A 313 -10.65 27.15 22.82
CA ASP A 313 -10.70 26.18 21.71
C ASP A 313 -10.31 24.76 22.12
N ALA A 314 -9.32 24.62 23.02
CA ALA A 314 -8.93 23.31 23.55
C ALA A 314 -10.06 22.61 24.33
N VAL A 315 -10.91 23.37 25.01
CA VAL A 315 -12.08 22.82 25.69
C VAL A 315 -13.17 22.46 24.69
N GLU A 316 -13.36 23.26 23.64
CA GLU A 316 -14.31 22.97 22.57
C GLU A 316 -13.94 21.68 21.82
N ALA A 317 -12.66 21.52 21.48
CA ALA A 317 -12.11 20.30 20.91
C ALA A 317 -12.33 19.08 21.82
N LEU A 318 -12.11 19.23 23.13
CA LEU A 318 -12.40 18.18 24.10
C LEU A 318 -13.90 17.82 24.12
N GLN A 319 -14.78 18.82 24.14
CA GLN A 319 -16.24 18.61 24.12
C GLN A 319 -16.67 17.86 22.85
N CYS A 320 -16.10 18.21 21.69
CA CYS A 320 -16.29 17.49 20.44
C CYS A 320 -15.91 16.00 20.55
N LEU A 321 -14.70 15.69 21.04
CA LEU A 321 -14.23 14.31 21.18
C LEU A 321 -15.05 13.52 22.20
N LEU A 322 -15.44 14.14 23.32
CA LEU A 322 -16.31 13.52 24.33
C LEU A 322 -17.71 13.26 23.79
N ARG A 323 -18.22 14.09 22.87
CA ARG A 323 -19.49 13.82 22.19
C ARG A 323 -19.40 12.56 21.35
N LYS A 324 -18.30 12.40 20.59
CA LYS A 324 -18.05 11.23 19.74
C LYS A 324 -17.79 9.95 20.55
N HIS A 325 -17.08 10.03 21.67
CA HIS A 325 -16.52 8.85 22.34
C HIS A 325 -17.03 8.59 23.77
N ALA A 326 -17.64 9.58 24.43
CA ALA A 326 -18.05 9.51 25.84
C ALA A 326 -19.56 9.76 26.09
N GLY A 327 -20.32 10.08 25.03
CA GLY A 327 -21.75 10.38 25.13
C GLY A 327 -22.05 11.73 25.77
N TYR A 328 -21.15 12.71 25.63
CA TYR A 328 -21.41 14.10 25.99
C TYR A 328 -22.43 14.69 25.00
N ARG A 329 -23.55 15.24 25.50
CA ARG A 329 -24.68 15.71 24.66
C ARG A 329 -24.92 17.21 24.74
N SER A 330 -24.10 17.94 25.51
CA SER A 330 -24.26 19.37 25.73
C SER A 330 -23.58 20.19 24.61
N ARG A 331 -23.75 21.51 24.66
CA ARG A 331 -23.21 22.44 23.66
C ARG A 331 -21.66 22.47 23.69
N LEU A 332 -21.07 22.73 22.54
CA LEU A 332 -19.63 22.95 22.39
C LEU A 332 -19.38 24.44 22.62
N ASP A 333 -19.45 24.87 23.87
CA ASP A 333 -19.35 26.28 24.27
C ASP A 333 -17.95 26.67 24.73
N GLY A 334 -17.00 25.73 24.66
CA GLY A 334 -15.63 25.95 25.08
C GLY A 334 -15.48 26.18 26.58
N ARG A 335 -16.43 25.74 27.43
CA ARG A 335 -16.36 25.88 28.90
C ARG A 335 -16.23 24.52 29.59
N TYR A 336 -15.18 24.38 30.42
CA TYR A 336 -14.93 23.15 31.16
C TYR A 336 -15.72 23.18 32.47
N ASP A 337 -16.98 22.76 32.41
CA ASP A 337 -17.88 22.70 33.55
C ASP A 337 -17.84 21.33 34.26
N THR A 338 -18.77 21.10 35.18
CA THR A 338 -18.91 19.82 35.90
C THR A 338 -19.42 18.69 35.00
N GLN A 339 -20.14 19.00 33.91
CA GLN A 339 -20.63 18.01 32.95
C GLN A 339 -19.47 17.49 32.10
N VAL A 340 -18.58 18.37 31.63
CA VAL A 340 -17.33 18.00 30.93
C VAL A 340 -16.46 17.15 31.86
N ALA A 341 -16.25 17.57 33.12
CA ALA A 341 -15.47 16.78 34.08
C ALA A 341 -16.04 15.36 34.29
N ARG A 342 -17.38 15.24 34.38
CA ARG A 342 -18.07 13.94 34.50
C ARG A 342 -17.89 13.09 33.24
N ALA A 343 -18.01 13.69 32.05
CA ALA A 343 -17.79 13.01 30.78
C ALA A 343 -16.33 12.52 30.65
N VAL A 344 -15.35 13.33 31.08
CA VAL A 344 -13.94 12.92 31.13
C VAL A 344 -13.72 11.75 32.08
N ARG A 345 -14.27 11.77 33.31
CA ARG A 345 -14.16 10.61 34.23
C ARG A 345 -14.78 9.35 33.65
N LYS A 346 -15.93 9.47 32.98
CA LYS A 346 -16.60 8.35 32.31
C LYS A 346 -15.73 7.78 31.19
N PHE A 347 -15.14 8.64 30.37
CA PHE A 347 -14.19 8.23 29.33
C PHE A 347 -12.97 7.55 29.95
N GLN A 348 -12.34 8.19 30.93
CA GLN A 348 -11.15 7.65 31.61
C GLN A 348 -11.41 6.26 32.18
N ARG A 349 -12.54 6.06 32.87
CA ARG A 349 -12.93 4.75 33.40
C ARG A 349 -13.09 3.69 32.30
N ARG A 350 -13.66 4.05 31.16
CA ARG A 350 -13.91 3.10 30.06
C ARG A 350 -12.62 2.63 29.37
N HIS A 351 -11.57 3.44 29.42
CA HIS A 351 -10.31 3.19 28.73
C HIS A 351 -9.15 2.96 29.70
N ASP A 352 -9.45 2.55 30.93
CA ASP A 352 -8.49 2.19 31.99
C ASP A 352 -7.46 3.29 32.30
N LEU A 353 -7.87 4.55 32.14
CA LEU A 353 -7.10 5.72 32.51
C LEU A 353 -7.38 6.14 33.96
N ARG A 354 -6.44 6.89 34.56
CA ARG A 354 -6.63 7.50 35.87
C ARG A 354 -7.84 8.45 35.88
N GLN A 355 -8.87 8.12 36.65
CA GLN A 355 -10.17 8.81 36.67
C GLN A 355 -10.15 10.17 37.40
N THR A 356 -9.35 11.11 36.92
CA THR A 356 -9.17 12.42 37.56
C THR A 356 -10.29 13.41 37.23
N GLY A 357 -11.00 13.23 36.10
CA GLY A 357 -11.88 14.26 35.55
C GLY A 357 -11.13 15.50 35.07
N ARG A 358 -9.81 15.37 34.88
CA ARG A 358 -8.94 16.34 34.22
C ARG A 358 -8.46 15.69 32.94
N THR A 359 -8.30 16.47 31.89
CA THR A 359 -7.73 15.96 30.63
C THR A 359 -6.23 16.16 30.69
N ASP A 360 -5.47 15.07 30.62
CA ASP A 360 -4.02 15.06 30.56
C ASP A 360 -3.54 14.46 29.23
N PRO A 361 -2.23 14.41 28.94
CA PRO A 361 -1.78 13.92 27.64
C PRO A 361 -2.20 12.47 27.36
N ALA A 362 -2.26 11.59 28.38
CA ALA A 362 -2.74 10.21 28.19
C ALA A 362 -4.23 10.19 27.80
N THR A 363 -5.05 11.02 28.44
CA THR A 363 -6.46 11.19 28.09
C THR A 363 -6.63 11.74 26.66
N TRP A 364 -5.82 12.71 26.25
CA TRP A 364 -5.84 13.25 24.89
C TRP A 364 -5.42 12.20 23.84
N THR A 365 -4.33 11.47 24.08
CA THR A 365 -3.88 10.38 23.20
C THR A 365 -5.00 9.37 22.99
N ALA A 366 -5.61 8.92 24.09
CA ALA A 366 -6.72 7.97 24.04
C ALA A 366 -7.92 8.52 23.27
N LEU A 367 -8.33 9.78 23.49
CA LEU A 367 -9.45 10.40 22.79
C LEU A 367 -9.24 10.43 21.26
N PHE A 368 -8.05 10.81 20.80
CA PHE A 368 -7.75 10.84 19.35
C PHE A 368 -7.62 9.45 18.73
N ALA A 369 -7.10 8.48 19.48
CA ALA A 369 -6.88 7.13 18.97
C ALA A 369 -8.16 6.29 18.86
N GLN A 370 -9.31 6.75 19.41
CA GLN A 370 -10.56 5.98 19.39
C GLN A 370 -11.14 5.75 17.99
N GLY A 371 -11.66 4.55 17.75
CA GLY A 371 -12.30 4.13 16.50
C GLY A 371 -11.73 2.82 15.97
N SER A 372 -11.83 2.61 14.65
CA SER A 372 -11.22 1.47 13.94
C SER A 372 -9.71 1.39 14.14
N LYS A 373 -9.14 0.21 13.90
CA LYS A 373 -7.70 -0.09 14.09
C LYS A 373 -7.05 -0.55 12.77
N PRO A 374 -7.13 0.25 11.69
CA PRO A 374 -6.59 -0.16 10.40
C PRO A 374 -5.07 -0.25 10.45
N LEU A 375 -4.49 -1.02 9.53
CA LEU A 375 -3.05 -0.95 9.27
C LEU A 375 -2.70 0.44 8.74
N VAL A 376 -1.71 1.10 9.34
CA VAL A 376 -1.25 2.43 8.91
C VAL A 376 0.28 2.46 8.83
N LYS A 377 0.82 2.86 7.68
CA LYS A 377 2.26 3.06 7.41
C LYS A 377 2.42 4.21 6.41
N VAL A 378 3.63 4.47 5.93
CA VAL A 378 3.91 5.56 4.98
C VAL A 378 2.94 5.49 3.80
N GLY A 379 2.36 6.61 3.42
CA GLY A 379 1.36 6.70 2.35
C GLY A 379 -0.09 6.54 2.79
N SER A 380 -0.36 6.00 3.98
CA SER A 380 -1.73 6.00 4.50
C SER A 380 -2.24 7.43 4.68
N SER A 381 -3.49 7.69 4.26
CA SER A 381 -4.12 9.00 4.39
C SER A 381 -5.53 8.92 5.00
N GLY A 382 -6.18 10.06 5.19
CA GLY A 382 -7.56 10.15 5.65
C GLY A 382 -7.73 10.17 7.17
N ASP A 383 -8.91 9.75 7.66
CA ASP A 383 -9.28 9.84 9.10
C ASP A 383 -8.33 9.06 10.01
N ALA A 384 -7.88 7.88 9.57
CA ALA A 384 -6.93 7.08 10.34
C ALA A 384 -5.57 7.79 10.51
N ALA A 385 -5.08 8.44 9.43
CA ALA A 385 -3.86 9.23 9.48
C ALA A 385 -4.02 10.45 10.41
N LEU A 386 -5.11 11.19 10.30
CA LEU A 386 -5.41 12.32 11.21
C LEU A 386 -5.46 11.88 12.66
N ARG A 387 -6.16 10.78 12.96
CA ARG A 387 -6.25 10.21 14.31
C ARG A 387 -4.87 9.84 14.85
N LEU A 388 -4.06 9.17 14.03
CA LEU A 388 -2.70 8.79 14.40
C LEU A 388 -1.83 10.02 14.70
N GLU A 389 -1.81 11.00 13.80
CA GLU A 389 -0.97 12.20 13.94
C GLU A 389 -1.36 13.03 15.17
N ARG A 390 -2.66 13.21 15.41
CA ARG A 390 -3.19 13.88 16.61
C ARG A 390 -2.84 13.12 17.89
N ALA A 391 -3.00 11.79 17.87
CA ALA A 391 -2.66 10.93 19.01
C ALA A 391 -1.15 10.97 19.32
N LEU A 392 -0.28 10.91 18.30
CA LEU A 392 1.17 11.04 18.48
C LEU A 392 1.56 12.42 19.03
N ARG A 393 0.95 13.50 18.54
CA ARG A 393 1.18 14.84 19.08
C ARG A 393 0.74 14.93 20.54
N ALA A 394 -0.43 14.39 20.89
CA ALA A 394 -0.90 14.30 22.28
C ALA A 394 0.02 13.44 23.17
N ALA A 395 0.60 12.36 22.62
CA ALA A 395 1.57 11.52 23.30
C ALA A 395 2.91 12.23 23.58
N GLY A 396 3.17 13.38 22.95
CA GLY A 396 4.36 14.20 23.13
C GLY A 396 5.31 14.20 21.93
N PHE A 397 4.92 13.62 20.81
CA PHE A 397 5.69 13.65 19.56
C PHE A 397 5.36 14.92 18.75
N GLY A 398 5.68 16.09 19.31
CA GLY A 398 5.32 17.40 18.75
C GLY A 398 5.89 17.72 17.35
N SER A 399 6.86 16.93 16.87
CA SER A 399 7.39 17.06 15.51
C SER A 399 6.47 16.50 14.42
N VAL A 400 5.42 15.77 14.79
CA VAL A 400 4.41 15.26 13.86
C VAL A 400 3.48 16.40 13.44
N LYS A 401 3.44 16.67 12.13
CA LYS A 401 2.46 17.57 11.51
C LYS A 401 1.14 16.81 11.36
N VAL A 402 0.01 17.46 11.57
CA VAL A 402 -1.30 16.85 11.30
C VAL A 402 -1.68 17.29 9.89
N THR A 403 -1.52 16.39 8.94
CA THR A 403 -1.79 16.61 7.52
C THR A 403 -2.85 15.65 7.01
N GLY A 404 -3.08 14.55 7.72
CA GLY A 404 -3.90 13.45 7.24
C GLY A 404 -3.17 12.59 6.21
N VAL A 405 -1.84 12.67 6.13
CA VAL A 405 -0.97 11.84 5.28
C VAL A 405 0.24 11.37 6.09
N VAL A 406 0.40 10.06 6.22
CA VAL A 406 1.50 9.46 6.98
C VAL A 406 2.79 9.49 6.16
N THR A 407 3.79 10.18 6.68
CA THR A 407 5.13 10.30 6.08
C THR A 407 6.15 9.50 6.88
N ASP A 408 7.39 9.40 6.39
CA ASP A 408 8.50 8.83 7.16
C ASP A 408 8.74 9.53 8.50
N ARG A 409 8.44 10.84 8.56
CA ARG A 409 8.54 11.59 9.83
C ARG A 409 7.54 11.06 10.84
N THR A 410 6.33 10.74 10.39
CA THR A 410 5.26 10.17 11.21
C THR A 410 5.63 8.74 11.64
N THR A 411 6.06 7.86 10.73
CA THR A 411 6.45 6.48 11.09
C THR A 411 7.69 6.41 11.99
N ARG A 412 8.66 7.33 11.84
CA ARG A 412 9.74 7.49 12.84
C ARG A 412 9.22 7.86 14.23
N ALA A 413 8.15 8.65 14.31
CA ALA A 413 7.49 8.95 15.59
C ALA A 413 6.72 7.75 16.13
N VAL A 414 6.05 6.98 15.27
CA VAL A 414 5.42 5.70 15.62
C VAL A 414 6.43 4.74 16.23
N ALA A 415 7.58 4.51 15.57
CA ALA A 415 8.62 3.62 16.08
C ALA A 415 9.15 4.06 17.47
N ARG A 416 9.30 5.36 17.71
CA ARG A 416 9.65 5.87 19.05
C ARG A 416 8.53 5.65 20.07
N CYS A 417 7.28 5.81 19.67
CA CYS A 417 6.12 5.54 20.51
C CYS A 417 6.05 4.06 20.87
N GLN A 418 6.18 3.17 19.90
CA GLN A 418 6.22 1.71 20.06
C GLN A 418 7.29 1.29 21.09
N ARG A 419 8.54 1.75 20.93
CA ARG A 419 9.61 1.52 21.93
C ARG A 419 9.17 1.93 23.33
N ARG A 420 8.54 3.11 23.46
CA ARG A 420 8.16 3.66 24.77
C ARG A 420 7.04 2.88 25.45
N VAL A 421 6.18 2.22 24.67
CA VAL A 421 5.09 1.40 25.18
C VAL A 421 5.41 -0.10 25.18
N GLY A 422 6.66 -0.49 24.90
CA GLY A 422 7.11 -1.88 24.93
C GLY A 422 6.68 -2.72 23.73
N LEU A 423 6.41 -2.09 22.58
CA LEU A 423 6.11 -2.77 21.31
C LEU A 423 7.33 -2.74 20.38
N ASP A 424 7.37 -3.69 19.45
CA ASP A 424 8.37 -3.72 18.37
C ASP A 424 8.31 -2.43 17.54
N PRO A 425 9.43 -1.73 17.34
CA PRO A 425 9.41 -0.40 16.79
C PRO A 425 9.53 -0.39 15.26
N THR A 426 8.60 -1.07 14.61
CA THR A 426 8.54 -1.21 13.15
C THR A 426 8.20 0.10 12.44
N GLY A 427 7.59 1.07 13.14
CA GLY A 427 7.03 2.27 12.51
C GLY A 427 5.71 2.01 11.77
N VAL A 428 5.26 0.75 11.72
CA VAL A 428 3.98 0.32 11.17
C VAL A 428 2.95 0.23 12.30
N VAL A 429 1.84 0.94 12.16
CA VAL A 429 0.77 0.94 13.16
C VAL A 429 -0.16 -0.23 12.90
N THR A 430 -0.04 -1.23 13.77
CA THR A 430 -0.91 -2.41 13.80
C THR A 430 -2.04 -2.25 14.82
N THR A 431 -2.92 -3.25 14.91
CA THR A 431 -3.97 -3.35 15.94
C THR A 431 -3.43 -3.14 17.35
N ASP A 432 -2.23 -3.64 17.65
CA ASP A 432 -1.65 -3.52 19.00
C ASP A 432 -1.11 -2.13 19.29
N THR A 433 -0.56 -1.46 18.27
CA THR A 433 -0.19 -0.04 18.37
C THR A 433 -1.44 0.82 18.64
N TRP A 434 -2.55 0.56 17.94
CA TRP A 434 -3.81 1.24 18.22
C TRP A 434 -4.37 0.94 19.61
N LYS A 435 -4.33 -0.31 20.07
CA LYS A 435 -4.78 -0.68 21.42
C LYS A 435 -4.00 0.11 22.48
N ALA A 436 -2.67 0.19 22.36
CA ALA A 436 -1.83 0.95 23.27
C ALA A 436 -2.19 2.45 23.29
N LEU A 437 -2.34 3.06 22.12
CA LEU A 437 -2.74 4.47 22.03
C LEU A 437 -4.16 4.72 22.59
N GLN A 438 -5.09 3.78 22.39
CA GLN A 438 -6.47 3.88 22.87
C GLN A 438 -6.63 3.80 24.39
N THR A 439 -5.65 3.25 25.11
CA THR A 439 -5.56 3.30 26.58
C THR A 439 -4.66 4.44 27.07
N GLY A 440 -4.20 5.30 26.16
CA GLY A 440 -3.36 6.46 26.46
C GLY A 440 -1.91 6.12 26.78
N ALA A 441 -1.43 4.92 26.46
CA ALA A 441 -0.02 4.56 26.58
C ALA A 441 0.82 5.45 25.64
N ARG A 442 1.94 5.98 26.13
CA ARG A 442 2.71 7.03 25.43
C ARG A 442 4.13 7.23 25.92
#